data_AF-A0A3C0R9S1-F1
#
_entry.id   AF-A0A3C0R9S1-F1
#
_cell.length_a   1.000
_cell.length_b   1.000
_cell.length_c   1.000
_cell.angle_alpha   90.00
_cell.angle_beta   90.00
_cell.angle_gamma   90.00
#
_symmetry.space_group_name_H-M   'P 1'
#
loop_
_entity.id
_entity.type
_entity.pdbx_description
1 polymer ?
#
loop_
_entity_poly.entity_id
_entity_poly.type
_entity_poly.pdbx_seq_one_letter_code
_entity_poly.pdbx_strand_id
1 'polypeptide(L)'
;MRYLKHSILIILSLVLIEFSFAQNFAYPSIRKQGKELKSFIPKGWILLDSTKGDLNKDKFDDLVLVIQHKDSVKMIKHDFDESEPVITQPRMLLILFYNQLARQYELIEQNNQFILNHDNENMEDPYLDMYIHKGVLNIGI
;
A
#
# COMPACT_ATOMS: atom_id res chain seq x y z
N MET A 1 -36.91 5.15 34.25
CA MET A 1 -36.37 4.59 32.99
C MET A 1 -35.67 5.59 32.06
N ARG A 2 -35.96 6.90 32.08
CA ARG A 2 -35.31 7.90 31.19
C ARG A 2 -33.82 8.13 31.48
N TYR A 3 -33.43 8.19 32.75
CA TYR A 3 -32.03 8.35 33.16
C TYR A 3 -31.15 7.14 32.83
N LEU A 4 -31.68 5.92 33.00
CA LEU A 4 -30.96 4.68 32.71
C LEU A 4 -30.55 4.56 31.23
N LYS A 5 -31.39 5.06 30.30
CA LYS A 5 -31.07 5.07 28.86
C LYS A 5 -29.94 6.04 28.51
N HIS A 6 -29.88 7.20 29.15
CA HIS A 6 -28.79 8.17 28.92
C HIS A 6 -27.48 7.69 29.54
N SER A 7 -27.52 7.07 30.73
CA SER A 7 -26.35 6.46 31.37
C SER A 7 -25.78 5.30 30.53
N ILE A 8 -26.62 4.45 29.94
CA ILE A 8 -26.18 3.37 29.03
C ILE A 8 -25.52 3.95 27.77
N LEU A 9 -26.07 5.01 27.18
CA LEU A 9 -25.51 5.64 25.97
C LEU A 9 -24.12 6.26 26.22
N ILE A 10 -23.91 6.87 27.39
CA ILE A 10 -22.63 7.46 27.79
C ILE A 10 -21.59 6.36 28.04
N ILE A 11 -21.96 5.27 28.71
CA ILE A 11 -21.07 4.12 28.94
C ILE A 11 -20.70 3.45 27.61
N LEU A 12 -21.66 3.29 26.67
CA LEU A 12 -21.36 2.77 25.34
C LEU A 12 -20.38 3.69 24.57
N SER A 13 -20.56 5.00 24.67
CA SER A 13 -19.66 5.98 24.03
C SER A 13 -18.25 5.95 24.60
N LEU A 14 -18.08 5.72 25.91
CA LEU A 14 -16.76 5.62 26.55
C LEU A 14 -16.05 4.31 26.17
N VAL A 15 -16.77 3.19 26.09
CA VAL A 15 -16.21 1.90 25.67
C VAL A 15 -15.77 1.91 24.20
N LEU A 16 -16.43 2.67 23.33
CA LEU A 16 -16.05 2.81 21.91
C LEU A 16 -14.75 3.61 21.69
N ILE A 17 -14.42 4.53 22.60
CA ILE A 17 -13.21 5.37 22.51
C ILE A 17 -11.95 4.54 22.82
N GLU A 18 -12.05 3.62 23.79
CA GLU A 18 -10.94 2.73 24.21
C GLU A 18 -10.46 1.81 23.08
N PHE A 19 -11.35 1.33 22.21
CA PHE A 19 -10.99 0.48 21.06
C PHE A 19 -10.25 1.22 19.93
N SER A 20 -10.17 2.55 19.98
CA SER A 20 -9.52 3.35 18.92
C SER A 20 -7.99 3.41 19.05
N PHE A 21 -7.41 3.07 20.21
CA PHE A 21 -5.99 3.30 20.50
C PHE A 21 -5.05 2.14 20.13
N ALA A 22 -5.56 1.04 19.56
CA ALA A 22 -4.77 -0.17 19.26
C ALA A 22 -4.92 -0.67 17.81
N GLN A 23 -5.08 0.22 16.82
CA GLN A 23 -5.08 -0.20 15.41
C GLN A 23 -3.66 -0.32 14.87
N ASN A 24 -3.25 -1.55 14.56
CA ASN A 24 -2.10 -1.80 13.69
C ASN A 24 -2.39 -1.24 12.29
N PHE A 25 -1.36 -0.71 11.62
CA PHE A 25 -1.49 -0.25 10.25
C PHE A 25 -2.00 -1.36 9.33
N ALA A 26 -3.05 -1.06 8.57
CA ALA A 26 -3.61 -1.98 7.59
C ALA A 26 -3.41 -1.42 6.17
N TYR A 27 -2.80 -2.22 5.30
CA TYR A 27 -2.70 -1.87 3.90
C TYR A 27 -4.09 -1.83 3.25
N PRO A 28 -4.37 -0.82 2.40
CA PRO A 28 -5.64 -0.77 1.68
C PRO A 28 -5.71 -1.88 0.64
N SER A 29 -6.94 -2.31 0.32
CA SER A 29 -7.18 -3.10 -0.89
C SER A 29 -7.19 -2.18 -2.11
N ILE A 30 -6.44 -2.56 -3.14
CA ILE A 30 -6.35 -1.81 -4.39
C ILE A 30 -7.50 -2.19 -5.33
N ARG A 31 -7.96 -1.21 -6.14
CA ARG A 31 -8.98 -1.49 -7.16
C ARG A 31 -8.48 -2.58 -8.11
N LYS A 32 -9.35 -3.56 -8.40
CA LYS A 32 -9.00 -4.66 -9.31
C LYS A 32 -8.85 -4.23 -10.76
N GLN A 33 -9.51 -3.16 -11.17
CA GLN A 33 -9.55 -2.71 -12.57
C GLN A 33 -9.60 -1.17 -12.64
N GLY A 34 -9.04 -0.61 -13.71
CA GLY A 34 -9.00 0.83 -13.92
C GLY A 34 -8.36 1.21 -15.26
N LYS A 35 -8.82 2.30 -15.87
CA LYS A 35 -8.30 2.75 -17.18
C LYS A 35 -6.98 3.49 -17.07
N GLU A 36 -6.76 4.15 -15.93
CA GLU A 36 -5.62 5.03 -15.72
C GLU A 36 -4.93 4.67 -14.41
N LEU A 37 -3.62 4.92 -14.35
CA LEU A 37 -2.77 4.72 -13.18
C LEU A 37 -3.39 5.24 -11.88
N LYS A 38 -3.96 6.46 -11.90
CA LYS A 38 -4.56 7.10 -10.72
C LYS A 38 -5.69 6.29 -10.09
N SER A 39 -6.34 5.42 -10.86
CA SER A 39 -7.40 4.53 -10.36
C SER A 39 -6.90 3.56 -9.30
N PHE A 40 -5.60 3.27 -9.31
CA PHE A 40 -4.95 2.30 -8.43
C PHE A 40 -4.23 2.96 -7.24
N ILE A 41 -4.21 4.30 -7.15
CA ILE A 41 -3.63 5.01 -6.00
C ILE A 41 -4.73 5.29 -4.98
N PRO A 42 -4.73 4.62 -3.81
CA PRO A 42 -5.71 4.88 -2.77
C PRO A 42 -5.48 6.23 -2.09
N LYS A 43 -6.51 6.75 -1.43
CA LYS A 43 -6.40 7.99 -0.64
C LYS A 43 -5.33 7.84 0.43
N GLY A 44 -4.49 8.86 0.61
CA GLY A 44 -3.39 8.84 1.58
C GLY A 44 -2.09 8.25 1.04
N TRP A 45 -2.07 7.82 -0.22
CA TRP A 45 -0.88 7.30 -0.89
C TRP A 45 -0.45 8.21 -2.04
N ILE A 46 0.84 8.19 -2.34
CA ILE A 46 1.48 8.92 -3.44
C ILE A 46 2.19 7.93 -4.37
N LEU A 47 2.31 8.29 -5.64
CA LEU A 47 3.16 7.55 -6.58
C LEU A 47 4.62 7.85 -6.26
N LEU A 48 5.40 6.81 -5.98
CA LEU A 48 6.85 6.92 -5.83
C LEU A 48 7.53 6.78 -7.19
N ASP A 49 7.20 5.72 -7.93
CA ASP A 49 7.70 5.49 -9.29
C ASP A 49 6.72 4.63 -10.10
N SER A 50 6.85 4.65 -11.44
CA SER A 50 6.11 3.79 -12.37
C SER A 50 6.93 3.43 -13.60
N THR A 51 6.83 2.19 -14.04
CA THR A 51 7.36 1.74 -15.34
C THR A 51 6.28 1.07 -16.17
N LYS A 52 6.45 1.15 -17.50
CA LYS A 52 5.63 0.44 -18.48
C LYS A 52 6.47 -0.49 -19.33
N GLY A 53 5.86 -1.57 -19.80
CA GLY A 53 6.45 -2.48 -20.76
C GLY A 53 5.71 -3.80 -20.79
N ASP A 54 6.00 -4.59 -21.82
CA ASP A 54 5.41 -5.92 -22.02
C ASP A 54 6.02 -6.93 -21.03
N LEU A 55 5.39 -7.08 -19.86
CA LEU A 55 5.86 -7.94 -18.77
C LEU A 55 5.39 -9.38 -18.99
N ASN A 56 4.14 -9.55 -19.41
CA ASN A 56 3.52 -10.85 -19.63
C ASN A 56 3.74 -11.44 -21.06
N LYS A 57 4.41 -10.69 -21.95
CA LYS A 57 4.75 -11.07 -23.33
C LYS A 57 3.54 -11.16 -24.27
N ASP A 58 2.49 -10.39 -24.00
CA ASP A 58 1.29 -10.28 -24.85
C ASP A 58 1.36 -9.15 -25.91
N LYS A 59 2.47 -8.41 -25.94
CA LYS A 59 2.75 -7.25 -26.81
C LYS A 59 2.03 -5.96 -26.43
N PHE A 60 1.44 -5.88 -25.25
CA PHE A 60 0.86 -4.64 -24.71
C PHE A 60 1.62 -4.17 -23.48
N ASP A 61 1.67 -2.86 -23.32
CA ASP A 61 2.38 -2.27 -22.19
C ASP A 61 1.57 -2.47 -20.90
N ASP A 62 2.08 -3.38 -20.07
CA ASP A 62 1.71 -3.52 -18.67
C ASP A 62 2.22 -2.32 -17.87
N LEU A 63 1.69 -2.16 -16.66
CA LEU A 63 2.02 -1.06 -15.76
C LEU A 63 2.46 -1.61 -14.41
N VAL A 64 3.61 -1.15 -13.92
CA VAL A 64 4.09 -1.46 -12.57
C VAL A 64 4.23 -0.16 -11.80
N LEU A 65 3.72 -0.14 -10.57
CA LEU A 65 3.72 1.03 -9.69
C LEU A 65 4.43 0.70 -8.38
N VAL A 66 5.24 1.64 -7.90
CA VAL A 66 5.60 1.71 -6.49
C VAL A 66 4.86 2.91 -5.89
N ILE A 67 4.06 2.67 -4.87
CA ILE A 67 3.34 3.72 -4.15
C ILE A 67 3.76 3.75 -2.69
N GLN A 68 3.80 4.94 -2.11
CA GLN A 68 4.21 5.19 -0.72
C GLN A 68 3.10 5.88 0.05
N HIS A 69 2.89 5.47 1.30
CA HIS A 69 1.97 6.15 2.19
C HIS A 69 2.51 7.54 2.52
N LYS A 70 1.64 8.56 2.45
CA LYS A 70 2.05 9.95 2.61
C LYS A 70 2.59 10.24 4.02
N ASP A 71 1.96 9.67 5.03
CA ASP A 71 2.26 9.96 6.43
C ASP A 71 3.03 8.79 7.06
N SER A 72 3.90 9.07 8.01
CA SER A 72 4.54 8.00 8.80
C SER A 72 3.52 7.35 9.73
N VAL A 73 3.59 6.02 9.85
CA VAL A 73 2.69 5.22 10.68
C VAL A 73 3.49 4.29 11.57
N LYS A 74 2.90 3.93 12.71
CA LYS A 74 3.48 2.94 13.61
C LYS A 74 3.13 1.54 13.11
N MET A 75 4.14 0.73 12.81
CA MET A 75 4.00 -0.67 12.43
C MET A 75 4.75 -1.55 13.43
N ILE A 76 4.24 -2.75 13.68
CA ILE A 76 4.97 -3.75 14.46
C ILE A 76 5.85 -4.51 13.47
N LYS A 77 7.16 -4.43 13.67
CA LYS A 77 8.12 -5.28 12.95
C LYS A 77 8.30 -6.55 13.75
N HIS A 78 8.09 -7.70 13.12
CA HIS A 78 8.40 -8.98 13.73
C HIS A 78 9.81 -9.39 13.28
N ASP A 79 10.82 -9.02 14.07
CA ASP A 79 12.16 -9.58 13.93
C ASP A 79 12.27 -10.85 14.80
N PHE A 80 13.25 -11.70 14.50
CA PHE A 80 13.34 -13.10 14.95
C PHE A 80 13.07 -13.38 16.43
N ASP A 81 13.31 -12.40 17.33
CA ASP A 81 13.16 -12.56 18.78
C ASP A 81 12.33 -11.45 19.45
N GLU A 82 12.03 -10.35 18.75
CA GLU A 82 11.38 -9.18 19.35
C GLU A 82 10.40 -8.51 18.39
N SER A 83 9.25 -8.11 18.94
CA SER A 83 8.24 -7.33 18.22
C SER A 83 8.34 -5.88 18.66
N GLU A 84 9.08 -5.08 17.91
CA GLU A 84 9.25 -3.67 18.20
C GLU A 84 8.39 -2.79 17.27
N PRO A 85 7.77 -1.73 17.81
CA PRO A 85 7.09 -0.77 16.97
C PRO A 85 8.10 0.14 16.26
N VAL A 86 7.99 0.21 14.93
CA VAL A 86 8.77 1.10 14.07
C VAL A 86 7.86 2.18 13.49
N ILE A 87 8.35 3.41 13.38
CA ILE A 87 7.67 4.49 12.67
C ILE A 87 8.22 4.52 11.25
N THR A 88 7.38 4.31 10.24
CA THR A 88 7.81 4.16 8.85
C THR A 88 6.77 4.72 7.88
N GLN A 89 7.15 4.96 6.62
CA GLN A 89 6.22 5.22 5.51
C GLN A 89 6.09 3.96 4.63
N PRO A 90 4.99 3.18 4.78
CA PRO A 90 4.76 1.95 4.03
C PRO A 90 4.81 2.11 2.53
N ARG A 91 5.33 1.10 1.82
CA ARG A 91 5.34 1.03 0.36
C ARG A 91 4.58 -0.20 -0.15
N MET A 92 4.04 -0.09 -1.36
CA MET A 92 3.43 -1.20 -2.09
C MET A 92 3.94 -1.25 -3.52
N LEU A 93 4.24 -2.46 -3.98
CA LEU A 93 4.45 -2.79 -5.39
C LEU A 93 3.15 -3.30 -5.99
N LEU A 94 2.69 -2.66 -7.07
CA LEU A 94 1.49 -3.04 -7.81
C LEU A 94 1.87 -3.47 -9.22
N ILE A 95 1.40 -4.65 -9.65
CA ILE A 95 1.58 -5.16 -11.02
C ILE A 95 0.23 -5.22 -11.71
N LEU A 96 0.13 -4.52 -12.85
CA LEU A 96 -1.11 -4.31 -13.59
C LEU A 96 -0.94 -4.77 -15.03
N PHE A 97 -1.72 -5.77 -15.47
CA PHE A 97 -1.72 -6.18 -16.87
C PHE A 97 -2.74 -5.42 -17.67
N TYR A 98 -2.40 -5.08 -18.92
CA TYR A 98 -3.35 -4.38 -19.79
C TYR A 98 -4.32 -5.36 -20.48
N ASN A 99 -5.60 -5.27 -20.14
CA ASN A 99 -6.64 -6.03 -20.83
C ASN A 99 -7.11 -5.28 -22.08
N GLN A 100 -6.73 -5.83 -23.23
CA GLN A 100 -7.12 -5.43 -24.58
C GLN A 100 -8.64 -5.31 -24.80
N LEU A 101 -9.38 -6.36 -24.43
CA LEU A 101 -10.81 -6.50 -24.71
C LEU A 101 -11.63 -5.50 -23.88
N ALA A 102 -11.27 -5.37 -22.61
CA ALA A 102 -11.91 -4.45 -21.68
C ALA A 102 -11.36 -3.01 -21.78
N ARG A 103 -10.23 -2.81 -22.48
CA ARG A 103 -9.53 -1.52 -22.66
C ARG A 103 -9.20 -0.84 -21.33
N GLN A 104 -8.65 -1.61 -20.40
CA GLN A 104 -8.31 -1.18 -19.05
C GLN A 104 -7.21 -2.05 -18.46
N TYR A 105 -6.57 -1.57 -17.40
CA TYR A 105 -5.64 -2.36 -16.61
C TYR A 105 -6.37 -3.22 -15.57
N GLU A 106 -5.80 -4.38 -15.27
CA GLU A 106 -6.23 -5.30 -14.23
C GLU A 106 -5.10 -5.52 -13.22
N LEU A 107 -5.41 -5.40 -11.93
CA LEU A 107 -4.46 -5.69 -10.85
C LEU A 107 -4.25 -7.20 -10.74
N ILE A 108 -3.01 -7.62 -10.97
CA ILE A 108 -2.60 -9.02 -10.90
C ILE A 108 -1.92 -9.29 -9.56
N GLU A 109 -1.11 -8.35 -9.07
CA GLU A 109 -0.40 -8.50 -7.80
C GLU A 109 -0.34 -7.18 -7.02
N GLN A 110 -0.52 -7.29 -5.71
CA GLN A 110 -0.24 -6.24 -4.74
C GLN A 110 0.69 -6.83 -3.69
N ASN A 111 1.95 -6.37 -3.67
CA ASN A 111 2.92 -6.79 -2.67
C ASN A 111 3.26 -5.64 -1.71
N ASN A 112 3.15 -5.91 -0.42
CA ASN A 112 3.29 -4.92 0.66
C ASN A 112 4.63 -5.03 1.43
N GLN A 113 5.55 -5.87 0.95
CA GLN A 113 6.79 -6.21 1.68
C GLN A 113 8.04 -6.15 0.80
N PHE A 114 7.89 -6.26 -0.52
CA PHE A 114 9.02 -6.37 -1.45
C PHE A 114 9.85 -5.09 -1.53
N ILE A 115 9.20 -3.92 -1.53
CA ILE A 115 9.89 -2.64 -1.52
C ILE A 115 10.14 -2.24 -0.07
N LEU A 116 11.40 -2.11 0.30
CA LEU A 116 11.79 -1.64 1.63
C LEU A 116 11.21 -0.26 1.87
N ASN A 117 10.58 -0.08 3.03
CA ASN A 117 10.10 1.22 3.45
C ASN A 117 11.28 2.14 3.75
N HIS A 118 11.07 3.45 3.59
CA HIS A 118 12.00 4.45 4.07
C HIS A 118 11.44 5.04 5.37
N ASP A 119 12.19 4.87 6.45
CA ASP A 119 11.77 5.19 7.82
C ASP A 119 12.69 6.20 8.53
N ASN A 120 13.83 6.54 7.91
CA ASN A 120 14.81 7.44 8.47
C ASN A 120 15.31 8.44 7.42
N GLU A 121 14.97 9.71 7.59
CA GLU A 121 15.41 10.82 6.73
C GLU A 121 16.94 10.99 6.65
N ASN A 122 17.69 10.45 7.61
CA ASN A 122 19.15 10.49 7.63
C ASN A 122 19.80 9.30 6.91
N MET A 123 19.02 8.32 6.46
CA MET A 123 19.49 7.22 5.64
C MET A 123 19.10 7.47 4.18
N GLU A 124 19.98 7.05 3.27
CA GLU A 124 19.65 7.02 1.85
C GLU A 124 18.47 6.09 1.62
N ASP A 125 17.59 6.48 0.69
CA ASP A 125 16.44 5.66 0.33
C ASP A 125 16.95 4.35 -0.29
N PRO A 126 16.61 3.17 0.27
CA PRO A 126 17.06 1.91 -0.31
C PRO A 126 16.48 1.68 -1.71
N TYR A 127 15.33 2.29 -2.03
CA TYR A 127 14.76 2.16 -3.37
C TYR A 127 15.46 3.09 -4.36
N LEU A 128 15.95 2.54 -5.47
CA LEU A 128 16.67 3.30 -6.50
C LEU A 128 15.82 3.53 -7.75
N ASP A 129 15.44 2.46 -8.44
CA ASP A 129 14.72 2.52 -9.72
C ASP A 129 13.95 1.24 -10.03
N MET A 130 13.12 1.28 -11.08
CA MET A 130 12.62 0.07 -11.71
C MET A 130 12.45 0.23 -13.22
N TYR A 131 12.53 -0.89 -13.93
CA TYR A 131 12.26 -0.94 -15.37
C TYR A 131 11.88 -2.35 -15.82
N ILE A 132 11.18 -2.42 -16.95
CA ILE A 132 10.86 -3.69 -17.60
C ILE A 132 11.80 -3.90 -18.78
N HIS A 133 12.51 -5.03 -18.80
CA HIS A 133 13.36 -5.43 -19.92
C HIS A 133 13.08 -6.87 -20.32
N LYS A 134 12.63 -7.08 -21.57
CA LYS A 134 12.38 -8.41 -22.17
C LYS A 134 11.44 -9.30 -21.34
N GLY A 135 10.37 -8.73 -20.80
CA GLY A 135 9.40 -9.45 -19.97
C GLY A 135 9.90 -9.76 -18.56
N VAL A 136 10.88 -9.00 -18.06
CA VAL A 136 11.40 -9.11 -16.70
C VAL A 136 11.33 -7.74 -16.04
N LEU A 137 10.70 -7.68 -14.86
CA LEU A 137 10.72 -6.52 -13.99
C LEU A 137 12.05 -6.51 -13.22
N ASN A 138 12.84 -5.46 -13.39
CA ASN A 138 14.07 -5.20 -12.65
C ASN A 138 13.80 -4.08 -11.67
N ILE A 139 14.28 -4.23 -10.44
CA ILE A 139 14.10 -3.27 -9.35
C ILE A 139 15.48 -3.07 -8.70
N GLY A 140 15.95 -1.83 -8.67
CA GLY A 140 17.11 -1.41 -7.90
C GLY A 140 16.73 -1.17 -6.45
N ILE A 141 17.33 -1.94 -5.55
CA ILE A 141 17.21 -1.84 -4.08
C ILE A 141 18.59 -1.85 -3.42
#